data_AF-A0AAU1GGI0-F1
#
_entry.id   AF-A0AAU1GGI0-F1
#
_cell.length_a   1.000
_cell.length_b   1.000
_cell.length_c   1.000
_cell.angle_alpha   90.00
_cell.angle_beta   90.00
_cell.angle_gamma   90.00
#
_symmetry.space_group_name_H-M   'P 1'
#
loop_
_entity.id
_entity.type
_entity.pdbx_description
1 polymer ?
#
loop_
_entity_poly.entity_id
_entity_poly.type
_entity_poly.pdbx_seq_one_letter_code
_entity_poly.pdbx_strand_id
1 'polypeptide(L)'
;MRLYAQTRARRCRQVLADLIAVVLVIASVRFALAVHDGIMLLAEPGRKVEDAGGSLASGLGDAGDAASNVPLVGGILKKPLQSAAEASNGLSDAGQSMQDVVGRVANLTAFALIVTSVAFVLALWLPPRVRWIRRSALVRGLLDTPGSADLLALRALTGPVRDLAAVPVPPGGLADAWRRADEQVIGDLSRVALRQAGLRP
;
A
#
# COMPACT_ATOMS: atom_id res chain seq x y z
N MET A 1 -17.79 -17.15 -9.59
CA MET A 1 -17.55 -15.71 -9.87
C MET A 1 -16.34 -15.57 -10.80
N ARG A 2 -16.41 -14.79 -11.89
CA ARG A 2 -15.29 -14.65 -12.83
C ARG A 2 -14.49 -13.39 -12.51
N LEU A 3 -13.19 -13.57 -12.22
CA LEU A 3 -12.28 -12.52 -11.75
C LEU A 3 -11.64 -11.66 -12.87
N TYR A 4 -11.88 -11.97 -14.15
CA TYR A 4 -11.21 -11.31 -15.29
C TYR A 4 -12.11 -11.05 -16.50
N ALA A 5 -11.90 -9.92 -17.19
CA ALA A 5 -12.60 -9.54 -18.42
C ALA A 5 -12.13 -10.37 -19.63
N GLN A 6 -13.03 -10.63 -20.59
CA GLN A 6 -12.75 -11.50 -21.75
C GLN A 6 -12.23 -10.74 -22.99
N THR A 7 -12.20 -9.40 -22.98
CA THR A 7 -11.64 -8.57 -24.07
C THR A 7 -10.14 -8.29 -23.86
N ARG A 8 -9.31 -8.65 -24.85
CA ARG A 8 -7.82 -8.53 -24.81
C ARG A 8 -7.33 -7.15 -24.37
N ALA A 9 -7.90 -6.08 -24.92
CA ALA A 9 -7.49 -4.70 -24.60
C ALA A 9 -7.75 -4.30 -23.14
N ARG A 10 -8.85 -4.78 -22.55
CA ARG A 10 -9.17 -4.50 -21.14
C ARG A 10 -8.40 -5.39 -20.18
N ARG A 11 -8.11 -6.64 -20.57
CA ARG A 11 -7.22 -7.52 -19.81
C ARG A 11 -5.80 -6.94 -19.71
N CYS A 12 -5.23 -6.43 -20.80
CA CYS A 12 -3.91 -5.78 -20.76
C CYS A 12 -3.91 -4.56 -19.83
N ARG A 13 -4.95 -3.72 -19.85
CA ARG A 13 -5.06 -2.59 -18.93
C ARG A 13 -5.19 -3.02 -17.46
N GLN A 14 -5.89 -4.12 -17.17
CA GLN A 14 -5.99 -4.67 -15.81
C GLN A 14 -4.64 -5.20 -15.35
N VAL A 15 -3.95 -6.00 -16.18
CA VAL A 15 -2.62 -6.51 -15.85
C VAL A 15 -1.62 -5.37 -15.67
N LEU A 16 -1.65 -4.35 -16.53
CA LEU A 16 -0.78 -3.19 -16.40
C LEU A 16 -1.09 -2.38 -15.14
N ALA A 17 -2.36 -2.17 -14.81
CA ALA A 17 -2.76 -1.48 -13.57
C ALA A 17 -2.33 -2.26 -12.33
N ASP A 18 -2.48 -3.59 -12.34
CA ASP A 18 -2.05 -4.47 -11.25
C ASP A 18 -0.52 -4.45 -11.12
N LEU A 19 0.21 -4.50 -12.24
CA LEU A 19 1.68 -4.40 -12.26
C LEU A 19 2.16 -3.05 -11.74
N ILE A 20 1.54 -1.94 -12.17
CA ILE A 20 1.85 -0.60 -11.67
C ILE A 20 1.57 -0.51 -10.18
N ALA A 21 0.45 -1.05 -9.69
CA ALA A 21 0.13 -1.06 -8.27
C ALA A 21 1.18 -1.85 -7.47
N VAL A 22 1.60 -3.03 -7.96
CA VAL A 22 2.65 -3.83 -7.32
C VAL A 22 3.98 -3.08 -7.30
N VAL A 23 4.39 -2.47 -8.42
CA VAL A 23 5.63 -1.69 -8.51
C VAL A 23 5.59 -0.49 -7.55
N LEU A 24 4.47 0.22 -7.47
CA LEU A 24 4.31 1.34 -6.55
C LEU A 24 4.38 0.88 -5.09
N VAL A 25 3.74 -0.23 -4.73
CA VAL A 25 3.83 -0.80 -3.38
C VAL A 25 5.27 -1.17 -3.03
N ILE A 26 5.98 -1.85 -3.94
CA ILE A 26 7.39 -2.22 -3.74
C ILE A 26 8.24 -0.95 -3.57
N ALA A 27 8.06 0.05 -4.43
CA ALA A 27 8.79 1.31 -4.37
C ALA A 27 8.52 2.06 -3.06
N SER A 28 7.26 2.12 -2.61
CA SER A 28 6.88 2.75 -1.34
C SER A 28 7.48 2.04 -0.13
N VAL A 29 7.48 0.70 -0.11
CA VAL A 29 8.12 -0.07 0.98
C VAL A 29 9.63 0.19 0.98
N ARG A 30 10.28 0.14 -0.18
CA ARG A 30 11.72 0.45 -0.30
C ARG A 30 12.05 1.86 0.16
N PHE A 31 11.22 2.84 -0.19
CA PHE A 31 11.37 4.22 0.25
C PHE A 31 11.20 4.36 1.77
N ALA A 32 10.20 3.72 2.36
CA ALA A 32 9.97 3.74 3.81
C ALA A 32 11.12 3.09 4.60
N LEU A 33 11.68 1.98 4.09
CA LEU A 33 12.86 1.34 4.69
C LEU A 33 14.09 2.25 4.58
N ALA A 34 14.30 2.92 3.44
CA ALA A 34 15.40 3.87 3.31
C ALA A 34 15.29 5.05 4.29
N VAL A 35 14.07 5.55 4.53
CA VAL A 35 13.80 6.58 5.54
C VAL A 35 14.06 6.05 6.95
N HIS A 36 13.61 4.82 7.26
CA HIS A 36 13.89 4.15 8.54
C HIS A 36 15.40 4.06 8.80
N ASP A 37 16.16 3.52 7.85
CA ASP A 37 17.61 3.36 7.96
C ASP A 37 18.30 4.72 8.14
N GLY A 38 17.83 5.75 7.42
CA GLY A 38 18.32 7.12 7.57
C GLY A 38 18.06 7.71 8.97
N ILE A 39 16.90 7.42 9.58
CA ILE A 39 16.61 7.84 10.96
C ILE A 39 17.47 7.04 11.95
N MET A 40 17.69 5.74 11.71
CA MET A 40 18.50 4.89 12.58
C MET A 40 19.98 5.33 12.64
N LEU A 41 20.49 6.07 11.65
CA LEU A 41 21.80 6.73 11.78
C LEU A 41 21.87 7.69 12.99
N LEU A 42 20.75 8.30 13.38
CA LEU A 42 20.68 9.18 14.55
C LEU A 42 20.83 8.42 15.88
N ALA A 43 20.73 7.09 15.87
CA ALA A 43 20.97 6.25 17.05
C ALA A 43 22.47 6.00 17.29
N GLU A 44 23.32 6.14 16.28
CA GLU A 44 24.77 5.88 16.39
C GLU A 44 25.48 6.74 17.45
N PRO A 45 25.20 8.06 17.56
CA PRO A 45 25.73 8.88 18.65
C PRO A 45 25.29 8.38 20.03
N GLY A 46 24.02 7.99 20.18
CA GLY A 46 23.49 7.46 21.43
C GLY A 46 24.22 6.18 21.87
N ARG A 47 24.54 5.30 20.91
CA ARG A 47 25.30 4.07 21.17
C ARG A 47 26.73 4.33 21.61
N LYS A 48 27.41 5.29 20.97
CA LYS A 48 28.75 5.72 21.38
C LYS A 48 28.76 6.30 22.80
N VAL A 49 27.69 7.02 23.17
CA VAL A 49 27.53 7.57 24.52
C VAL A 49 27.24 6.47 25.55
N GLU A 50 26.40 5.49 25.21
CA GLU A 50 26.16 4.29 26.01
C GLU A 50 27.46 3.53 26.31
N ASP A 51 28.19 3.18 25.25
CA ASP A 51 29.45 2.43 25.36
C ASP A 51 30.52 3.20 26.17
N ALA A 52 30.65 4.51 25.93
CA ALA A 52 31.59 5.36 26.65
C ALA A 52 31.20 5.54 28.12
N GLY A 53 29.91 5.74 28.42
CA GLY A 53 29.39 5.87 29.78
C GLY A 53 29.58 4.60 30.59
N GLY A 54 29.21 3.44 30.01
CA GLY A 54 29.36 2.14 30.65
C GLY A 54 30.82 1.76 30.90
N SER A 55 31.71 1.95 29.92
CA SER A 55 33.15 1.67 30.10
C SER A 55 33.80 2.59 31.15
N LEU A 56 33.44 3.88 31.17
CA LEU A 56 33.92 4.82 32.18
C LEU A 56 33.38 4.46 33.58
N ALA A 57 32.11 4.07 33.68
CA ALA A 57 31.49 3.63 34.94
C ALA A 57 32.19 2.39 35.51
N SER A 58 32.45 1.37 34.67
CA SER A 58 33.19 0.18 35.08
C SER A 58 34.60 0.53 35.56
N GLY A 59 35.35 1.30 34.79
CA GLY A 59 36.72 1.68 35.16
C GLY A 59 36.79 2.51 36.45
N LEU A 60 35.84 3.42 36.67
CA LEU A 60 35.75 4.21 37.90
C LEU A 60 35.30 3.37 39.10
N GLY A 61 34.41 2.40 38.88
CA GLY A 61 34.02 1.41 39.89
C GLY A 61 35.21 0.58 40.35
N ASP A 62 35.94 0.00 39.40
CA ASP A 62 37.15 -0.80 39.65
C ASP A 62 38.22 0.02 40.37
N ALA A 63 38.44 1.27 39.95
CA ALA A 63 39.36 2.19 40.62
C ALA A 63 38.91 2.53 42.04
N GLY A 64 37.60 2.71 42.27
CA GLY A 64 37.03 2.96 43.58
C GLY A 64 37.24 1.78 44.54
N ASP A 65 37.06 0.56 44.06
CA ASP A 65 37.29 -0.66 44.82
C ASP A 65 38.77 -0.90 45.09
N ALA A 66 39.65 -0.66 44.11
CA ALA A 66 41.10 -0.72 44.30
C ALA A 66 41.57 0.33 45.33
N ALA A 67 41.08 1.57 45.24
CA ALA A 67 41.42 2.65 46.17
C ALA A 67 40.96 2.34 47.61
N SER A 68 39.89 1.57 47.77
CA SER A 68 39.37 1.18 49.09
C SER A 68 40.36 0.33 49.92
N ASN A 69 41.33 -0.31 49.25
CA ASN A 69 42.37 -1.12 49.90
C ASN A 69 43.56 -0.31 50.43
N VAL A 70 43.58 1.02 50.25
CA VAL A 70 44.68 1.87 50.74
C VAL A 70 44.47 2.23 52.22
N PRO A 71 45.41 1.89 53.14
CA PRO A 71 45.31 2.25 54.55
C PRO A 71 45.21 3.77 54.76
N LEU A 72 44.45 4.20 55.77
CA LEU A 72 44.23 5.61 56.18
C LEU A 72 43.40 6.50 55.21
N VAL A 73 43.47 6.30 53.90
CA VAL A 73 42.80 7.17 52.89
C VAL A 73 41.80 6.47 51.97
N GLY A 74 41.70 5.13 51.99
CA GLY A 74 40.88 4.39 51.01
C GLY A 74 39.39 4.75 51.00
N GLY A 75 38.79 5.02 52.17
CA GLY A 75 37.40 5.48 52.25
C GLY A 75 37.16 6.88 51.67
N ILE A 76 38.17 7.76 51.72
CA ILE A 76 38.10 9.13 51.18
C ILE A 76 38.19 9.11 49.65
N LEU A 77 38.95 8.18 49.08
CA LEU A 77 39.13 8.01 47.64
C LEU A 77 37.99 7.22 46.98
N LYS A 78 37.42 6.21 47.68
CA LYS A 78 36.34 5.37 47.15
C LYS A 78 35.09 6.18 46.79
N LYS A 79 34.66 7.06 47.70
CA LYS A 79 33.38 7.79 47.59
C LYS A 79 33.29 8.66 46.31
N PRO A 80 34.26 9.54 45.99
CA PRO A 80 34.21 10.32 44.76
C PRO A 80 34.33 9.46 43.50
N LEU A 81 35.09 8.36 43.53
CA LEU A 81 35.18 7.43 42.40
C LEU A 81 33.87 6.69 42.13
N GLN A 82 33.18 6.22 43.18
CA GLN A 82 31.85 5.63 43.05
C GLN A 82 30.80 6.64 42.57
N SER A 83 30.80 7.87 43.08
CA SER A 83 29.89 8.91 42.58
C SER A 83 30.15 9.26 41.11
N ALA A 84 31.42 9.26 40.67
CA ALA A 84 31.77 9.44 39.27
C ALA A 84 31.30 8.26 38.39
N ALA A 85 31.40 7.02 38.91
CA ALA A 85 30.87 5.83 38.24
C ALA A 85 29.34 5.89 38.08
N GLU A 86 28.61 6.30 39.12
CA GLU A 86 27.15 6.49 39.06
C GLU A 86 26.75 7.57 38.05
N ALA A 87 27.45 8.72 38.03
CA ALA A 87 27.20 9.75 37.03
C ALA A 87 27.46 9.25 35.59
N SER A 88 28.47 8.39 35.41
CA SER A 88 28.80 7.77 34.13
C SER A 88 27.75 6.74 33.69
N ASN A 89 27.18 5.98 34.63
CA ASN A 89 26.01 5.13 34.35
C ASN A 89 24.81 5.96 33.89
N GLY A 90 24.54 7.12 34.52
CA GLY A 90 23.49 8.01 34.07
C GLY A 90 23.68 8.52 32.62
N LEU A 91 24.93 8.70 32.19
CA LEU A 91 25.24 9.01 30.79
C LEU A 91 24.97 7.82 29.87
N SER A 92 25.30 6.60 30.33
CA SER A 92 25.00 5.37 29.60
C SER A 92 23.50 5.19 29.36
N ASP A 93 22.71 5.33 30.43
CA ASP A 93 21.25 5.24 30.40
C ASP A 93 20.62 6.30 29.46
N ALA A 94 21.19 7.51 29.45
CA ALA A 94 20.76 8.56 28.53
C ALA A 94 21.05 8.19 27.06
N GLY A 95 22.21 7.58 26.79
CA GLY A 95 22.57 7.05 25.47
C GLY A 95 21.60 5.97 24.99
N GLN A 96 21.23 5.05 25.88
CA GLN A 96 20.25 4.00 25.60
C GLN A 96 18.84 4.57 25.36
N SER A 97 18.38 5.48 26.21
CA SER A 97 17.08 6.15 26.07
C SER A 97 16.94 6.91 24.75
N MET A 98 18.01 7.58 24.30
CA MET A 98 18.05 8.24 23.00
C MET A 98 17.88 7.25 21.86
N GLN A 99 18.58 6.12 21.89
CA GLN A 99 18.46 5.06 20.87
C GLN A 99 17.03 4.51 20.81
N ASP A 100 16.40 4.28 21.96
CA ASP A 100 15.01 3.81 22.03
C ASP A 100 14.02 4.80 21.42
N VAL A 101 14.19 6.09 21.68
CA VAL A 101 13.34 7.14 21.09
C VAL A 101 13.54 7.22 19.58
N VAL A 102 14.80 7.22 19.12
CA VAL A 102 15.11 7.22 17.68
C VAL A 102 14.51 5.98 17.00
N GLY A 103 14.66 4.80 17.60
CA GLY A 103 14.08 3.57 17.08
C GLY A 103 12.56 3.61 17.01
N ARG A 104 11.89 4.15 18.03
CA ARG A 104 10.43 4.35 18.01
C ARG A 104 9.99 5.31 16.91
N VAL A 105 10.69 6.43 16.74
CA VAL A 105 10.40 7.40 15.67
C VAL A 105 10.62 6.76 14.31
N ALA A 106 11.74 6.07 14.09
CA ALA A 106 12.06 5.38 12.85
C ALA A 106 10.97 4.36 12.49
N ASN A 107 10.52 3.56 13.47
CA ASN A 107 9.47 2.57 13.28
C ASN A 107 8.12 3.20 12.96
N LEU A 108 7.71 4.23 13.72
CA LEU A 108 6.42 4.89 13.54
C LEU A 108 6.34 5.61 12.19
N THR A 109 7.42 6.30 11.79
CA THR A 109 7.52 6.99 10.50
C THR A 109 7.46 6.00 9.35
N ALA A 110 8.23 4.91 9.41
CA ALA A 110 8.22 3.88 8.38
C ALA A 110 6.84 3.24 8.24
N PHE A 111 6.21 2.88 9.36
CA PHE A 111 4.86 2.31 9.39
C PHE A 111 3.83 3.27 8.79
N ALA A 112 3.82 4.54 9.22
CA ALA A 112 2.90 5.55 8.71
C ALA A 112 3.07 5.76 7.19
N LEU A 113 4.32 5.77 6.71
CA LEU A 113 4.62 5.95 5.29
C LEU A 113 4.15 4.75 4.45
N ILE A 114 4.35 3.53 4.93
CA ILE A 114 3.86 2.31 4.28
C ILE A 114 2.33 2.33 4.24
N VAL A 115 1.67 2.54 5.38
CA VAL A 115 0.20 2.52 5.48
C VAL A 115 -0.41 3.59 4.58
N THR A 116 0.10 4.82 4.64
CA THR A 116 -0.43 5.93 3.83
C THR A 116 -0.24 5.66 2.34
N SER A 117 0.95 5.19 1.93
CA SER A 117 1.23 4.92 0.52
C SER A 117 0.41 3.76 -0.02
N VAL A 118 0.31 2.66 0.73
CA VAL A 118 -0.51 1.50 0.33
C VAL A 118 -1.98 1.88 0.29
N ALA A 119 -2.48 2.62 1.29
CA ALA A 119 -3.85 3.11 1.30
C ALA A 119 -4.14 4.00 0.09
N PHE A 120 -3.20 4.87 -0.31
CA PHE A 120 -3.34 5.71 -1.50
C PHE A 120 -3.40 4.90 -2.79
N VAL A 121 -2.49 3.93 -2.97
CA VAL A 121 -2.51 3.01 -4.12
C VAL A 121 -3.82 2.23 -4.18
N LEU A 122 -4.28 1.68 -3.04
CA LEU A 122 -5.55 0.99 -2.95
C LEU A 122 -6.73 1.93 -3.24
N ALA A 123 -6.74 3.15 -2.71
CA ALA A 123 -7.80 4.12 -2.96
C ALA A 123 -7.93 4.50 -4.44
N LEU A 124 -6.82 4.54 -5.18
CA LEU A 124 -6.84 4.77 -6.64
C LEU A 124 -7.21 3.51 -7.44
N TRP A 125 -6.78 2.33 -6.98
CA TRP A 125 -6.94 1.07 -7.71
C TRP A 125 -8.27 0.35 -7.44
N LEU A 126 -8.81 0.38 -6.21
CA LEU A 126 -10.04 -0.33 -5.82
C LEU A 126 -11.29 0.19 -6.53
N PRO A 127 -11.59 1.52 -6.55
CA PRO A 127 -12.86 2.02 -7.07
C PRO A 127 -13.16 1.63 -8.53
N PRO A 128 -12.23 1.73 -9.50
CA PRO A 128 -12.51 1.29 -10.86
C PRO A 128 -12.74 -0.23 -10.91
N ARG A 129 -12.02 -1.01 -10.10
CA ARG A 129 -12.14 -2.47 -10.05
C ARG A 129 -13.48 -2.92 -9.47
N VAL A 130 -13.90 -2.34 -8.34
CA VAL A 130 -15.19 -2.62 -7.70
C VAL A 130 -16.35 -2.19 -8.60
N ARG A 131 -16.28 -1.01 -9.22
CA ARG A 131 -17.31 -0.55 -10.17
C ARG A 131 -17.46 -1.53 -11.35
N TRP A 132 -16.36 -2.07 -11.86
CA TRP A 132 -16.40 -3.05 -12.93
C TRP A 132 -17.00 -4.39 -12.50
N ILE A 133 -16.63 -4.91 -11.33
CA ILE A 133 -17.19 -6.15 -10.77
C ILE A 133 -18.71 -6.01 -10.60
N ARG A 134 -19.18 -4.89 -10.02
CA ARG A 134 -20.61 -4.63 -9.83
C ARG A 134 -21.35 -4.52 -11.17
N ARG A 135 -20.82 -3.78 -12.14
CA ARG A 135 -21.43 -3.66 -13.47
C ARG A 135 -21.51 -5.00 -14.19
N SER A 136 -20.45 -5.80 -14.13
CA SER A 136 -20.41 -7.12 -14.79
C SER A 136 -21.38 -8.11 -14.14
N ALA A 137 -21.53 -8.05 -12.81
CA ALA A 137 -22.51 -8.87 -12.09
C ALA A 137 -23.95 -8.51 -12.47
N LEU A 138 -24.27 -7.21 -12.57
CA LEU A 138 -25.61 -6.74 -12.97
C LEU A 138 -25.96 -7.16 -14.40
N VAL A 139 -25.06 -6.98 -15.36
CA VAL A 139 -25.29 -7.40 -16.76
C VAL A 139 -25.45 -8.92 -16.87
N ARG A 140 -24.76 -9.68 -16.02
CA ARG A 140 -24.90 -11.14 -16.01
C ARG A 140 -26.25 -11.59 -15.44
N GLY A 141 -26.75 -10.93 -14.39
CA GLY A 141 -28.10 -11.21 -13.90
C GLY A 141 -29.19 -10.89 -14.92
N LEU A 142 -28.96 -9.91 -15.80
CA LEU A 142 -29.89 -9.60 -16.90
C LEU A 142 -29.92 -10.67 -18.00
N LEU A 143 -28.88 -11.50 -18.14
CA LEU A 143 -28.86 -12.60 -19.12
C LEU A 143 -29.81 -13.73 -18.75
N ASP A 144 -30.06 -13.92 -17.44
CA ASP A 144 -30.93 -14.98 -16.93
C ASP A 144 -32.43 -14.59 -16.98
N THR A 145 -32.76 -13.37 -17.41
CA THR A 145 -34.13 -12.86 -17.51
C THR A 145 -34.73 -13.11 -18.90
N PRO A 146 -36.02 -13.49 -19.02
CA PRO A 146 -36.73 -13.53 -20.30
C PRO A 146 -36.72 -12.15 -20.99
N GLY A 147 -36.42 -12.10 -22.29
CA GLY A 147 -36.30 -10.83 -23.04
C GLY A 147 -34.95 -10.11 -22.89
N SER A 148 -33.93 -10.79 -22.35
CA SER A 148 -32.59 -10.24 -22.12
C SER A 148 -31.94 -9.63 -23.38
N ALA A 149 -32.14 -10.23 -24.55
CA ALA A 149 -31.61 -9.73 -25.82
C ALA A 149 -32.13 -8.31 -26.14
N ASP A 150 -33.40 -8.05 -25.84
CA ASP A 150 -34.07 -6.79 -26.16
C ASP A 150 -33.67 -5.68 -25.16
N LEU A 151 -33.53 -6.04 -23.88
CA LEU A 151 -32.97 -5.15 -22.85
C LEU A 151 -31.50 -4.80 -23.13
N LEU A 152 -30.72 -5.75 -23.64
CA LEU A 152 -29.33 -5.51 -24.06
C LEU A 152 -29.27 -4.64 -25.32
N ALA A 153 -30.20 -4.83 -26.26
CA ALA A 153 -30.31 -3.97 -27.44
C ALA A 153 -30.65 -2.51 -27.05
N LEU A 154 -31.61 -2.32 -26.14
CA LEU A 154 -31.96 -1.00 -25.59
C LEU A 154 -30.78 -0.36 -24.83
N ARG A 155 -30.00 -1.16 -24.10
CA ARG A 155 -28.77 -0.70 -23.42
C ARG A 155 -27.71 -0.23 -24.41
N ALA A 156 -27.57 -0.92 -25.56
CA ALA A 156 -26.66 -0.51 -26.62
C ALA A 156 -27.09 0.83 -27.23
N LEU A 157 -28.39 1.00 -27.51
CA LEU A 157 -28.97 2.22 -28.08
C LEU A 157 -28.83 3.45 -27.14
N THR A 158 -28.91 3.23 -25.82
CA THR A 158 -28.71 4.28 -24.79
C THR A 158 -27.24 4.42 -24.36
N GLY A 159 -26.33 3.69 -25.01
CA GLY A 159 -24.91 3.66 -24.73
C GLY A 159 -24.10 4.72 -25.52
N PRO A 160 -22.77 4.68 -25.43
CA PRO A 160 -21.90 5.61 -26.15
C PRO A 160 -21.99 5.41 -27.68
N VAL A 161 -22.22 6.52 -28.41
CA VAL A 161 -22.48 6.56 -29.87
C VAL A 161 -21.37 5.90 -30.70
N ARG A 162 -20.12 5.99 -30.24
CA ARG A 162 -18.96 5.38 -30.91
C ARG A 162 -19.09 3.87 -31.11
N ASP A 163 -19.78 3.17 -30.21
CA ASP A 163 -19.91 1.72 -30.27
C ASP A 163 -21.05 1.28 -31.20
N LEU A 164 -22.00 2.18 -31.48
CA LEU A 164 -23.09 1.97 -32.46
C LEU A 164 -22.59 2.11 -33.90
N ALA A 165 -21.51 2.85 -34.13
CA ALA A 165 -20.90 3.01 -35.46
C ALA A 165 -20.34 1.70 -36.05
N ALA A 166 -20.17 0.67 -35.22
CA ALA A 166 -19.71 -0.65 -35.64
C ALA A 166 -20.85 -1.59 -36.09
N VAL A 167 -22.11 -1.17 -35.97
CA VAL A 167 -23.27 -1.97 -36.37
C VAL A 167 -23.74 -1.51 -37.76
N PRO A 168 -23.95 -2.43 -38.72
CA PRO A 168 -24.54 -2.09 -40.01
C PRO A 168 -25.89 -1.40 -39.81
N VAL A 169 -26.08 -0.22 -40.40
CA VAL A 169 -27.34 0.54 -40.27
C VAL A 169 -28.33 0.02 -41.31
N PRO A 170 -29.46 -0.58 -40.91
CA PRO A 170 -30.48 -1.06 -41.85
C PRO A 170 -31.23 0.11 -42.51
N PRO A 171 -31.88 -0.12 -43.66
CA PRO A 171 -32.77 0.87 -44.28
C PRO A 171 -33.89 1.24 -43.29
N GLY A 172 -33.98 2.53 -42.91
CA GLY A 172 -34.89 3.01 -41.87
C GLY A 172 -34.23 3.30 -40.51
N GLY A 173 -32.96 2.92 -40.33
CA GLY A 173 -32.18 3.21 -39.13
C GLY A 173 -32.39 2.21 -37.99
N LEU A 174 -31.42 2.17 -37.07
CA LEU A 174 -31.38 1.19 -35.98
C LEU A 174 -32.59 1.29 -35.02
N ALA A 175 -33.12 2.48 -34.80
CA ALA A 175 -34.25 2.70 -33.90
C ALA A 175 -35.58 2.18 -34.46
N ASP A 176 -35.73 2.19 -35.78
CA ASP A 176 -36.93 1.68 -36.46
C ASP A 176 -36.89 0.15 -36.57
N ALA A 177 -35.74 -0.41 -36.92
CA ALA A 177 -35.54 -1.86 -36.93
C ALA A 177 -35.70 -2.50 -35.54
N TRP A 178 -35.26 -1.79 -34.48
CA TRP A 178 -35.53 -2.22 -33.09
C TRP A 178 -37.03 -2.19 -32.75
N ARG A 179 -37.75 -1.12 -33.13
CA ARG A 179 -39.21 -1.03 -32.92
C ARG A 179 -40.00 -2.11 -33.66
N ARG A 180 -39.48 -2.60 -34.80
CA ARG A 180 -40.07 -3.70 -35.58
C ARG A 180 -39.72 -5.10 -35.06
N ALA A 181 -39.02 -5.19 -33.92
CA ALA A 181 -38.57 -6.45 -33.32
C ALA A 181 -37.74 -7.31 -34.29
N ASP A 182 -36.89 -6.67 -35.12
CA ASP A 182 -35.97 -7.38 -36.02
C ASP A 182 -34.94 -8.19 -35.20
N GLU A 183 -35.08 -9.51 -35.20
CA GLU A 183 -34.23 -10.44 -34.44
C GLU A 183 -32.74 -10.28 -34.79
N GLN A 184 -32.42 -9.95 -36.05
CA GLN A 184 -31.05 -9.82 -36.50
C GLN A 184 -30.41 -8.54 -35.92
N VAL A 185 -31.14 -7.43 -35.92
CA VAL A 185 -30.69 -6.15 -35.35
C VAL A 185 -30.61 -6.20 -33.83
N ILE A 186 -31.59 -6.84 -33.17
CA ILE A 186 -31.56 -7.08 -31.71
C ILE A 186 -30.35 -7.96 -31.34
N GLY A 187 -30.08 -9.00 -32.12
CA GLY A 187 -28.89 -9.84 -31.99
C GLY A 187 -27.58 -9.05 -32.09
N ASP A 188 -27.45 -8.17 -33.08
CA ASP A 188 -26.22 -7.39 -33.26
C ASP A 188 -26.03 -6.29 -32.19
N LEU A 189 -27.11 -5.61 -31.79
CA LEU A 189 -27.09 -4.63 -30.71
C LEU A 189 -26.78 -5.28 -29.36
N SER A 190 -27.35 -6.45 -29.07
CA SER A 190 -27.05 -7.19 -27.84
C SER A 190 -25.59 -7.65 -27.79
N ARG A 191 -24.99 -8.08 -28.90
CA ARG A 191 -23.54 -8.39 -28.99
C ARG A 191 -22.66 -7.15 -28.74
N VAL A 192 -23.11 -5.96 -29.13
CA VAL A 192 -22.41 -4.70 -28.80
C VAL A 192 -22.48 -4.42 -27.30
N ALA A 193 -23.66 -4.55 -26.68
CA ALA A 193 -23.81 -4.40 -25.24
C ALA A 193 -22.97 -5.41 -24.43
N LEU A 194 -22.90 -6.67 -24.88
CA LEU A 194 -22.07 -7.70 -24.27
C LEU A 194 -20.56 -7.38 -24.39
N ARG A 195 -20.11 -6.91 -25.55
CA ARG A 195 -18.73 -6.44 -25.75
C ARG A 195 -18.39 -5.24 -24.86
N GLN A 196 -19.32 -4.29 -24.69
CA GLN A 196 -19.14 -3.14 -23.79
C GLN A 196 -19.02 -3.56 -22.32
N ALA A 197 -19.80 -4.57 -21.91
CA ALA A 197 -19.72 -5.19 -20.60
C ALA A 197 -18.46 -6.06 -20.41
N GLY A 198 -17.72 -6.37 -21.49
CA GLY A 198 -16.52 -7.20 -21.46
C GLY A 198 -16.82 -8.70 -21.39
N LEU A 199 -18.05 -9.08 -21.75
CA LEU A 199 -18.52 -10.46 -21.88
C LEU A 199 -18.36 -10.91 -23.34
N ARG A 200 -18.09 -12.20 -23.55
CA ARG A 200 -18.16 -12.78 -24.90
C ARG A 200 -19.63 -12.88 -25.34
N PRO A 201 -19.95 -12.49 -26.58
CA PRO A 201 -21.24 -12.77 -27.19
C PRO A 201 -21.49 -14.27 -27.33
#